data_AF-A0A6N9DHT5-F1
#
_entry.id   AF-A0A6N9DHT5-F1
#
_cell.length_a   1.000
_cell.length_b   1.000
_cell.length_c   1.000
_cell.angle_alpha   90.00
_cell.angle_beta   90.00
_cell.angle_gamma   90.00
#
_symmetry.space_group_name_H-M   'P 1'
#
loop_
_entity.id
_entity.type
_entity.pdbx_description
1 polymer ?
#
loop_
_entity_poly.entity_id
_entity_poly.type
_entity_poly.pdbx_seq_one_letter_code
_entity_poly.pdbx_strand_id
1 'polypeptide(L)'
;MKLRDEAMMVRKRAEAFLTREVMAEGTPERGFANVLRELTYTLLNRLVGLKAMEVRELLFLPPPANPDAPVERTEVVSPIAGQTRSRYLRDFRIAGGNRYKYEEDAEEALFRDALTSAFRYVTRDIRVLFDPDHEHACVWPTQAALLEVFHLINDGLPEDAYRAQDFLGWVYQFFNREEKKRVRDENKGTPRSSYELAVINQFYTPSWVVKALVDNTLGRLWLQMHADSSLRASEPPPLPGERSSDAPVADYLVPRTGEKIRFQQLTETGETQTFKLAREITLIDPACGTMHFGQYAFGLFHSMYLDEIEHAGQEGWPEEPSISDPTEIPAAILENNLFGIDIDPRAIQIASLSLLLTAKEAALRHGSSPQDVKVKRSNLVVANAVDLGEEKLRALVDRLGNHTTGSPELRERLFKTTWDNLQNVGELGSLIQVREGVTRALDNWVDTVARSKGITKVFEQTTGKQLELGSIKANADRARAKQLALERKVLEQEAAMLRRDLLAAVEAAAARVADDPSGRLFAQDTARGLKLARISHR
;
A
#
# COMPACT_ATOMS: atom_id res chain seq x y z
N MET A 1 -13.22 33.49 -26.21
CA MET A 1 -12.54 32.50 -27.08
C MET A 1 -13.12 31.14 -26.76
N LYS A 2 -13.63 30.37 -27.74
CA LYS A 2 -14.07 28.99 -27.48
C LYS A 2 -12.84 28.11 -27.31
N LEU A 3 -12.78 27.33 -26.23
CA LEU A 3 -11.72 26.34 -26.01
C LEU A 3 -11.84 25.21 -27.04
N ARG A 4 -10.70 24.62 -27.44
CA ARG A 4 -10.66 23.36 -28.21
C ARG A 4 -11.27 22.22 -27.38
N ASP A 5 -11.76 21.17 -28.02
CA ASP A 5 -12.44 20.04 -27.34
C ASP A 5 -11.58 19.39 -26.25
N GLU A 6 -10.30 19.17 -26.53
CA GLU A 6 -9.32 18.67 -25.54
C GLU A 6 -9.18 19.61 -24.34
N ALA A 7 -9.09 20.92 -24.59
CA ALA A 7 -9.02 21.92 -23.54
C ALA A 7 -10.33 22.01 -22.73
N MET A 8 -11.48 21.73 -23.34
CA MET A 8 -12.75 21.60 -22.62
C MET A 8 -12.77 20.37 -21.71
N MET A 9 -12.21 19.25 -22.13
CA MET A 9 -12.09 18.05 -21.28
C MET A 9 -11.16 18.30 -20.09
N VAL A 10 -9.99 18.90 -20.31
CA VAL A 10 -9.06 19.31 -19.25
C VAL A 10 -9.74 20.26 -18.27
N ARG A 11 -10.45 21.28 -18.78
CA ARG A 11 -11.19 22.23 -17.95
C ARG A 11 -12.21 21.54 -17.04
N LYS A 12 -13.03 20.63 -17.58
CA LYS A 12 -14.02 19.89 -16.77
C LYS A 12 -13.36 19.10 -15.65
N ARG A 13 -12.22 18.46 -15.92
CA ARG A 13 -11.44 17.71 -14.90
C ARG A 13 -10.90 18.64 -13.83
N ALA A 14 -10.32 19.76 -14.21
CA ALA A 14 -9.79 20.76 -13.27
C ALA A 14 -10.91 21.39 -12.42
N GLU A 15 -12.07 21.71 -13.00
CA GLU A 15 -13.23 22.25 -12.28
C GLU A 15 -13.80 21.23 -11.29
N ALA A 16 -13.87 19.95 -11.66
CA ALA A 16 -14.30 18.88 -10.76
C ALA A 16 -13.33 18.70 -9.59
N PHE A 17 -12.01 18.68 -9.87
CA PHE A 17 -10.99 18.58 -8.84
C PHE A 17 -11.07 19.76 -7.87
N LEU A 18 -11.15 20.99 -8.39
CA LEU A 18 -11.30 22.20 -7.58
C LEU A 18 -12.57 22.16 -6.72
N THR A 19 -13.71 21.76 -7.28
CA THR A 19 -14.96 21.67 -6.53
C THR A 19 -14.82 20.73 -5.33
N ARG A 20 -14.17 19.57 -5.52
CA ARG A 20 -13.93 18.61 -4.45
C ARG A 20 -13.02 19.18 -3.36
N GLU A 21 -11.89 19.78 -3.74
CA GLU A 21 -10.94 20.32 -2.76
C GLU A 21 -11.52 21.52 -2.00
N VAL A 22 -12.38 22.33 -2.64
CA VAL A 22 -13.10 23.41 -1.94
C VAL A 22 -14.08 22.86 -0.91
N MET A 23 -14.76 21.74 -1.19
CA MET A 23 -15.62 21.07 -0.20
C MET A 23 -14.81 20.50 0.96
N ALA A 24 -13.64 19.91 0.70
CA ALA A 24 -12.78 19.33 1.73
C ALA A 24 -12.10 20.40 2.62
N GLU A 25 -11.60 21.48 2.02
CA GLU A 25 -10.85 22.54 2.70
C GLU A 25 -11.74 23.64 3.31
N GLY A 26 -13.03 23.66 2.93
CA GLY A 26 -14.05 24.55 3.47
C GLY A 26 -14.09 25.96 2.87
N THR A 27 -13.04 26.41 2.16
CA THR A 27 -13.05 27.70 1.45
C THR A 27 -12.50 27.61 0.02
N PRO A 28 -12.96 28.46 -0.91
CA PRO A 28 -12.45 28.52 -2.29
C PRO A 28 -10.94 28.73 -2.38
N GLU A 29 -10.37 29.61 -1.54
CA GLU A 29 -8.96 29.96 -1.55
C GLU A 29 -8.09 28.79 -1.10
N ARG A 30 -8.53 28.07 -0.05
CA ARG A 30 -7.83 26.90 0.46
C ARG A 30 -7.92 25.73 -0.52
N GLY A 31 -9.09 25.49 -1.10
CA GLY A 31 -9.26 24.47 -2.14
C GLY A 31 -8.39 24.73 -3.37
N PHE A 32 -8.32 25.98 -3.84
CA PHE A 32 -7.43 26.35 -4.95
C PHE A 32 -5.95 26.13 -4.61
N ALA A 33 -5.51 26.57 -3.42
CA ALA A 33 -4.14 26.36 -2.96
C ALA A 33 -3.81 24.86 -2.87
N ASN A 34 -4.76 24.04 -2.40
CA ASN A 34 -4.59 22.60 -2.29
C ASN A 34 -4.45 21.94 -3.67
N VAL A 35 -5.34 22.27 -4.62
CA VAL A 35 -5.24 21.80 -6.02
C VAL A 35 -3.89 22.14 -6.63
N LEU A 36 -3.46 23.40 -6.51
CA LEU A 36 -2.17 23.84 -7.06
C LEU A 36 -1.02 23.02 -6.47
N ARG A 37 -1.06 22.79 -5.16
CA ARG A 37 -0.04 22.00 -4.45
C ARG A 37 -0.04 20.54 -4.88
N GLU A 38 -1.20 19.91 -5.02
CA GLU A 38 -1.33 18.50 -5.46
C GLU A 38 -0.85 18.28 -6.90
N LEU A 39 -1.22 19.18 -7.82
CA LEU A 39 -0.73 19.16 -9.20
C LEU A 39 0.79 19.31 -9.26
N THR A 40 1.33 20.29 -8.52
CA THR A 40 2.77 20.58 -8.47
C THR A 40 3.54 19.40 -7.88
N TYR A 41 3.06 18.86 -6.76
CA TYR A 41 3.67 17.74 -6.07
C TYR A 41 3.71 16.49 -6.94
N THR A 42 2.59 16.15 -7.60
CA THR A 42 2.51 14.98 -8.47
C THR A 42 3.48 15.09 -9.66
N LEU A 43 3.54 16.26 -10.30
CA LEU A 43 4.47 16.47 -11.40
C LEU A 43 5.93 16.41 -10.94
N LEU A 44 6.26 17.09 -9.84
CA LEU A 44 7.62 17.08 -9.29
C LEU A 44 8.09 15.65 -8.99
N ASN A 45 7.25 14.85 -8.34
CA ASN A 45 7.56 13.45 -8.03
C ASN A 45 7.78 12.59 -9.27
N ARG A 46 7.03 12.81 -10.34
CA ARG A 46 7.25 12.11 -11.61
C ARG A 46 8.60 12.49 -12.23
N LEU A 47 8.94 13.77 -12.25
CA LEU A 47 10.19 14.25 -12.82
C LEU A 47 11.40 13.78 -12.01
N VAL A 48 11.33 13.91 -10.68
CA VAL A 48 12.35 13.39 -9.76
C VAL A 48 12.45 11.86 -9.84
N GLY A 49 11.31 11.17 -9.99
CA GLY A 49 11.28 9.72 -10.17
C GLY A 49 11.93 9.29 -11.48
N LEU A 50 11.68 9.98 -12.60
CA LEU A 50 12.41 9.74 -13.86
C LEU A 50 13.90 9.98 -13.68
N LYS A 51 14.31 11.11 -13.08
CA LYS A 51 15.73 11.39 -12.81
C LYS A 51 16.38 10.31 -11.94
N ALA A 52 15.70 9.83 -10.90
CA ALA A 52 16.20 8.74 -10.07
C ALA A 52 16.36 7.45 -10.87
N MET A 53 15.39 7.09 -11.73
CA MET A 53 15.51 5.94 -12.63
C MET A 53 16.66 6.10 -13.63
N GLU A 54 16.90 7.30 -14.16
CA GLU A 54 18.01 7.59 -15.08
C GLU A 54 19.35 7.35 -14.42
N VAL A 55 19.58 8.00 -13.27
CA VAL A 55 20.85 7.88 -12.53
C VAL A 55 21.08 6.44 -12.10
N ARG A 56 20.04 5.74 -11.61
CA ARG A 56 20.14 4.33 -11.18
C ARG A 56 20.24 3.34 -12.34
N GLU A 57 20.20 3.81 -13.60
CA GLU A 57 20.21 2.99 -14.82
C GLU A 57 18.99 2.04 -14.95
N LEU A 58 17.84 2.44 -14.41
CA LEU A 58 16.60 1.64 -14.36
C LEU A 58 15.52 2.12 -15.33
N LEU A 59 15.77 3.19 -16.09
CA LEU A 59 14.83 3.74 -17.06
C LEU A 59 15.00 3.10 -18.44
N PHE A 60 14.03 2.28 -18.84
CA PHE A 60 13.97 1.63 -20.15
C PHE A 60 12.67 2.02 -20.85
N LEU A 61 12.77 2.61 -22.04
CA LEU A 61 11.64 3.05 -22.86
C LEU A 61 11.81 2.55 -24.30
N PRO A 62 10.72 2.33 -25.05
CA PRO A 62 10.80 2.05 -26.47
C PRO A 62 11.26 3.32 -27.23
N PRO A 63 12.00 3.17 -28.33
CA PRO A 63 12.37 4.30 -29.19
C PRO A 63 11.10 5.05 -29.68
N PRO A 64 11.05 6.39 -29.60
CA PRO A 64 9.88 7.17 -30.02
C PRO A 64 9.42 6.94 -31.46
N ALA A 65 10.36 6.62 -32.36
CA ALA A 65 10.07 6.35 -33.79
C ALA A 65 9.49 4.95 -34.05
N ASN A 66 9.63 4.02 -33.09
CA ASN A 66 9.10 2.67 -33.21
C ASN A 66 8.65 2.14 -31.82
N PRO A 67 7.41 2.46 -31.40
CA PRO A 67 6.90 2.08 -30.09
C PRO A 67 6.82 0.55 -29.84
N ASP A 68 6.85 -0.26 -30.90
CA ASP A 68 6.81 -1.72 -30.84
C ASP A 68 8.20 -2.37 -30.79
N ALA A 69 9.27 -1.57 -30.91
CA ALA A 69 10.63 -2.07 -30.77
C ALA A 69 10.95 -2.46 -29.31
N PRO A 70 11.95 -3.34 -29.09
CA PRO A 70 12.46 -3.63 -27.76
C PRO A 70 12.87 -2.33 -27.05
N VAL A 71 12.65 -2.28 -25.74
CA VAL A 71 13.03 -1.11 -24.96
C VAL A 71 14.53 -1.00 -24.79
N GLU A 72 14.99 0.24 -24.70
CA GLU A 72 16.40 0.58 -24.52
C GLU A 72 16.57 1.51 -23.32
N ARG A 73 17.76 1.49 -22.73
CA ARG A 73 18.11 2.41 -21.65
C ARG A 73 18.16 3.84 -22.19
N THR A 74 17.48 4.76 -21.52
CA THR A 74 17.38 6.14 -22.00
C THR A 74 17.27 7.15 -20.87
N GLU A 75 17.42 8.42 -21.22
CA GLU A 75 17.21 9.56 -20.35
C GLU A 75 16.12 10.46 -20.96
N VAL A 76 15.23 10.96 -20.11
CA VAL A 76 14.09 11.83 -20.45
C VAL A 76 14.31 13.24 -19.89
N VAL A 77 14.78 13.35 -18.66
CA VAL A 77 14.99 14.63 -17.94
C VAL A 77 16.45 15.09 -18.05
N SER A 78 17.41 14.16 -17.98
CA SER A 78 18.83 14.51 -18.07
C SER A 78 19.27 14.82 -19.50
N PRO A 79 19.84 16.00 -19.79
CA PRO A 79 20.36 16.30 -21.11
C PRO A 79 21.59 15.45 -21.44
N ILE A 80 21.81 15.17 -22.73
CA ILE A 80 23.07 14.59 -23.18
C ILE A 80 24.19 15.62 -22.96
N ALA A 81 25.35 15.18 -22.50
CA ALA A 81 26.52 16.06 -22.33
C ALA A 81 26.79 16.89 -23.60
N GLY A 82 26.85 18.21 -23.44
CA GLY A 82 27.04 19.16 -24.54
C GLY A 82 25.79 19.43 -25.40
N GLN A 83 24.63 18.91 -25.03
CA GLN A 83 23.35 19.15 -25.72
C GLN A 83 22.33 19.78 -24.76
N THR A 84 21.28 20.38 -25.35
CA THR A 84 20.18 20.99 -24.58
C THR A 84 19.04 20.02 -24.26
N ARG A 85 19.08 18.79 -24.80
CA ARG A 85 17.99 17.81 -24.69
C ARG A 85 18.53 16.45 -24.28
N SER A 86 17.66 15.69 -23.63
CA SER A 86 17.87 14.28 -23.32
C SER A 86 17.80 13.41 -24.58
N ARG A 87 18.27 12.17 -24.48
CA ARG A 87 18.21 11.20 -25.59
C ARG A 87 16.76 11.02 -26.05
N TYR A 88 15.85 10.78 -25.11
CA TYR A 88 14.44 10.57 -25.42
C TYR A 88 13.80 11.81 -26.08
N LEU A 89 14.04 13.02 -25.56
CA LEU A 89 13.49 14.25 -26.16
C LEU A 89 14.03 14.52 -27.57
N ARG A 90 15.32 14.25 -27.81
CA ARG A 90 15.92 14.37 -29.14
C ARG A 90 15.24 13.41 -30.12
N ASP A 91 15.07 12.15 -29.73
CA ASP A 91 14.54 11.11 -30.62
C ASP A 91 13.03 11.30 -30.85
N PHE A 92 12.30 11.78 -29.84
CA PHE A 92 10.88 12.15 -29.95
C PHE A 92 10.68 13.31 -30.91
N ARG A 93 11.57 14.32 -30.86
CA ARG A 93 11.56 15.44 -31.81
C ARG A 93 11.79 14.98 -33.25
N ILE A 94 12.74 14.07 -33.45
CA ILE A 94 13.03 13.51 -34.78
C ILE A 94 11.82 12.74 -35.31
N ALA A 95 11.24 11.87 -34.48
CA ALA A 95 10.08 11.05 -34.84
C ALA A 95 8.84 11.89 -35.20
N GLY A 96 8.57 12.97 -34.46
CA GLY A 96 7.42 13.85 -34.71
C GLY A 96 7.58 14.84 -35.86
N GLY A 97 8.78 14.96 -36.44
CA GLY A 97 9.01 15.75 -37.64
C GLY A 97 8.56 17.21 -37.53
N ASN A 98 7.62 17.61 -38.39
CA ASN A 98 7.18 19.01 -38.54
C ASN A 98 6.44 19.54 -37.30
N ARG A 99 5.75 18.68 -36.55
CA ARG A 99 4.99 19.03 -35.34
C ARG A 99 5.87 19.76 -34.32
N TYR A 100 7.10 19.29 -34.14
CA TYR A 100 8.05 19.82 -33.14
C TYR A 100 9.12 20.74 -33.76
N LYS A 101 8.84 21.32 -34.93
CA LYS A 101 9.76 22.23 -35.64
C LYS A 101 9.15 23.56 -36.04
N TYR A 102 7.91 23.57 -36.54
CA TYR A 102 7.34 24.74 -37.21
C TYR A 102 6.07 25.31 -36.57
N GLU A 103 5.44 24.57 -35.65
CA GLU A 103 4.26 25.05 -34.92
C GLU A 103 4.64 26.09 -33.85
N GLU A 104 3.76 27.05 -33.55
CA GLU A 104 4.02 28.12 -32.57
C GLU A 104 4.27 27.57 -31.15
N ASP A 105 3.62 26.46 -30.78
CA ASP A 105 3.76 25.75 -29.52
C ASP A 105 4.65 24.50 -29.62
N ALA A 106 5.45 24.37 -30.69
CA ALA A 106 6.21 23.16 -31.00
C ALA A 106 7.11 22.66 -29.86
N GLU A 107 7.75 23.57 -29.12
CA GLU A 107 8.63 23.17 -28.02
C GLU A 107 7.85 22.75 -26.77
N GLU A 108 6.82 23.50 -26.40
CA GLU A 108 5.90 23.13 -25.31
C GLU A 108 5.22 21.78 -25.59
N ALA A 109 4.75 21.57 -26.82
CA ALA A 109 4.16 20.32 -27.28
C ALA A 109 5.17 19.16 -27.23
N LEU A 110 6.42 19.38 -27.66
CA LEU A 110 7.47 18.35 -27.58
C LEU A 110 7.68 17.85 -26.15
N PHE A 111 7.85 18.75 -25.18
CA PHE A 111 8.05 18.37 -23.79
C PHE A 111 6.85 17.62 -23.22
N ARG A 112 5.64 18.15 -23.44
CA ARG A 112 4.41 17.52 -22.94
C ARG A 112 4.17 16.15 -23.54
N ASP A 113 4.30 16.02 -24.85
CA ASP A 113 4.03 14.76 -25.55
C ASP A 113 5.08 13.70 -25.20
N ALA A 114 6.36 14.08 -25.13
CA ALA A 114 7.43 13.16 -24.74
C ALA A 114 7.32 12.72 -23.28
N LEU A 115 7.10 13.64 -22.34
CA LEU A 115 6.92 13.28 -20.93
C LEU A 115 5.66 12.43 -20.73
N THR A 116 4.55 12.78 -21.38
CA THR A 116 3.32 11.98 -21.33
C THR A 116 3.55 10.57 -21.87
N SER A 117 4.32 10.43 -22.95
CA SER A 117 4.70 9.13 -23.52
C SER A 117 5.55 8.32 -22.54
N ALA A 118 6.58 8.93 -21.93
CA ALA A 118 7.41 8.28 -20.91
C ALA A 118 6.59 7.85 -19.68
N PHE A 119 5.75 8.76 -19.14
CA PHE A 119 4.86 8.48 -18.02
C PHE A 119 3.91 7.32 -18.32
N ARG A 120 3.31 7.31 -19.51
CA ARG A 120 2.40 6.24 -19.94
C ARG A 120 3.10 4.88 -20.03
N TYR A 121 4.37 4.86 -20.43
CA TYR A 121 5.14 3.62 -20.45
C TYR A 121 5.45 3.15 -19.01
N VAL A 122 5.96 4.04 -18.16
CA VAL A 122 6.30 3.73 -16.75
C VAL A 122 5.07 3.35 -15.92
N THR A 123 3.88 3.85 -16.29
CA THR A 123 2.59 3.47 -15.69
C THR A 123 2.35 1.96 -15.68
N ARG A 124 2.92 1.22 -16.65
CA ARG A 124 2.82 -0.26 -16.71
C ARG A 124 3.48 -0.93 -15.51
N ASP A 125 4.54 -0.34 -14.97
CA ASP A 125 5.25 -0.84 -13.79
C ASP A 125 4.70 -0.21 -12.49
N ILE A 126 4.38 1.10 -12.54
CA ILE A 126 3.92 1.87 -11.36
C ILE A 126 2.85 2.90 -11.72
N ARG A 127 1.60 2.44 -11.71
CA ARG A 127 0.44 3.29 -12.05
C ARG A 127 0.21 4.43 -11.06
N VAL A 128 0.33 4.18 -9.75
CA VAL A 128 -0.09 5.10 -8.68
C VAL A 128 0.52 6.50 -8.80
N LEU A 129 1.74 6.60 -9.34
CA LEU A 129 2.43 7.87 -9.53
C LEU A 129 2.39 8.33 -10.99
N PHE A 130 2.61 7.45 -11.97
CA PHE A 130 2.90 7.84 -13.34
C PHE A 130 1.68 7.90 -14.29
N ASP A 131 0.48 7.53 -13.85
CA ASP A 131 -0.73 7.55 -14.71
C ASP A 131 -1.00 8.97 -15.25
N PRO A 132 -0.76 9.25 -16.55
CA PRO A 132 -0.94 10.59 -17.12
C PRO A 132 -2.41 11.04 -17.11
N ASP A 133 -3.34 10.09 -16.99
CA ASP A 133 -4.78 10.34 -16.96
C ASP A 133 -5.30 10.50 -15.52
N HIS A 134 -4.41 10.51 -14.52
CA HIS A 134 -4.76 10.81 -13.13
C HIS A 134 -5.27 12.26 -12.97
N GLU A 135 -6.23 12.48 -12.08
CA GLU A 135 -6.79 13.82 -11.81
C GLU A 135 -5.75 14.86 -11.39
N HIS A 136 -4.76 14.45 -10.59
CA HIS A 136 -3.62 15.30 -10.20
C HIS A 136 -2.61 15.55 -11.34
N ALA A 137 -2.90 15.11 -12.56
CA ALA A 137 -2.09 15.32 -13.76
C ALA A 137 -2.84 16.07 -14.87
N CYS A 138 -4.00 16.67 -14.55
CA CYS A 138 -4.85 17.27 -15.57
C CYS A 138 -4.32 18.59 -16.17
N VAL A 139 -3.36 19.25 -15.52
CA VAL A 139 -2.80 20.53 -15.95
C VAL A 139 -1.27 20.46 -16.00
N TRP A 140 -0.69 21.14 -16.99
CA TRP A 140 0.76 21.30 -17.12
C TRP A 140 1.19 22.71 -16.71
N PRO A 141 2.41 22.88 -16.13
CA PRO A 141 3.01 24.19 -15.98
C PRO A 141 3.32 24.82 -17.35
N THR A 142 3.71 26.10 -17.31
CA THR A 142 4.29 26.77 -18.48
C THR A 142 5.63 26.11 -18.86
N GLN A 143 6.02 26.23 -20.13
CA GLN A 143 7.31 25.72 -20.59
C GLN A 143 8.48 26.31 -19.78
N ALA A 144 8.44 27.61 -19.46
CA ALA A 144 9.49 28.28 -18.69
C ALA A 144 9.66 27.66 -17.29
N ALA A 145 8.55 27.44 -16.57
CA ALA A 145 8.59 26.80 -15.25
C ALA A 145 9.07 25.35 -15.34
N LEU A 146 8.68 24.60 -16.37
CA LEU A 146 9.15 23.23 -16.57
C LEU A 146 10.67 23.17 -16.80
N LEU A 147 11.21 24.07 -17.62
CA LEU A 147 12.65 24.16 -17.88
C LEU A 147 13.44 24.56 -16.62
N GLU A 148 12.90 25.45 -15.80
CA GLU A 148 13.50 25.82 -14.52
C GLU A 148 13.54 24.61 -13.56
N VAL A 149 12.47 23.82 -13.49
CA VAL A 149 12.46 22.57 -12.72
C VAL A 149 13.48 21.56 -13.25
N PHE A 150 13.65 21.44 -14.58
CA PHE A 150 14.67 20.58 -15.17
C PHE A 150 16.08 21.04 -14.79
N HIS A 151 16.33 22.34 -14.76
CA HIS A 151 17.60 22.91 -14.31
C HIS A 151 17.85 22.58 -12.83
N LEU A 152 16.86 22.79 -11.96
CA LEU A 152 16.97 22.46 -10.53
C LEU A 152 17.24 20.96 -10.28
N ILE A 153 16.60 20.08 -11.05
CA ILE A 153 16.80 18.62 -10.93
C ILE A 153 18.16 18.17 -11.47
N ASN A 154 18.69 18.82 -12.51
CA ASN A 154 19.94 18.38 -13.11
C ASN A 154 21.18 19.00 -12.47
N ASP A 155 21.10 20.28 -12.06
CA ASP A 155 22.26 21.06 -11.62
C ASP A 155 22.16 21.51 -10.15
N GLY A 156 20.98 21.38 -9.53
CA GLY A 156 20.75 21.79 -8.14
C GLY A 156 21.19 20.76 -7.09
N LEU A 157 21.44 19.51 -7.49
CA LEU A 157 21.81 18.41 -6.60
C LEU A 157 22.93 17.57 -7.21
N PRO A 158 23.88 17.04 -6.41
CA PRO A 158 24.86 16.10 -6.91
C PRO A 158 24.18 14.81 -7.38
N GLU A 159 24.69 14.22 -8.47
CA GLU A 159 24.10 13.02 -9.08
C GLU A 159 23.94 11.87 -8.08
N ASP A 160 24.93 11.65 -7.22
CA ASP A 160 24.94 10.60 -6.20
C ASP A 160 23.78 10.72 -5.20
N ALA A 161 23.20 11.92 -5.00
CA ALA A 161 22.04 12.09 -4.14
C ALA A 161 20.85 11.26 -4.65
N TYR A 162 20.68 11.14 -5.97
CA TYR A 162 19.59 10.36 -6.56
C TYR A 162 19.75 8.85 -6.36
N ARG A 163 20.96 8.37 -6.02
CA ARG A 163 21.24 6.97 -5.68
C ARG A 163 20.95 6.63 -4.21
N ALA A 164 20.87 7.62 -3.33
CA ALA A 164 20.61 7.38 -1.92
C ALA A 164 19.23 6.72 -1.71
N GLN A 165 19.16 5.70 -0.84
CA GLN A 165 17.93 4.92 -0.62
C GLN A 165 16.77 5.77 -0.10
N ASP A 166 17.05 6.76 0.72
CA ASP A 166 16.10 7.64 1.39
C ASP A 166 15.85 8.97 0.66
N PHE A 167 16.48 9.18 -0.50
CA PHE A 167 16.37 10.42 -1.29
C PHE A 167 14.92 10.82 -1.58
N LEU A 168 14.10 9.89 -2.06
CA LEU A 168 12.69 10.16 -2.35
C LEU A 168 11.90 10.51 -1.07
N GLY A 169 12.29 9.94 0.06
CA GLY A 169 11.76 10.29 1.38
C GLY A 169 12.10 11.72 1.78
N TRP A 170 13.34 12.16 1.52
CA TRP A 170 13.73 13.55 1.75
C TRP A 170 12.97 14.53 0.87
N VAL A 171 12.77 14.21 -0.42
CA VAL A 171 11.98 15.04 -1.34
C VAL A 171 10.57 15.26 -0.78
N TYR A 172 9.90 14.19 -0.32
CA TYR A 172 8.59 14.30 0.33
C TYR A 172 8.62 15.18 1.59
N GLN A 173 9.60 14.95 2.48
CA GLN A 173 9.71 15.67 3.74
C GLN A 173 9.98 17.17 3.53
N PHE A 174 10.92 17.50 2.64
CA PHE A 174 11.33 18.89 2.42
C PHE A 174 10.28 19.68 1.64
N PHE A 175 9.57 19.05 0.70
CA PHE A 175 8.45 19.69 0.00
C PHE A 175 7.35 20.15 0.98
N ASN A 176 7.04 19.33 1.99
CA ASN A 176 5.98 19.62 2.96
C ASN A 176 6.44 20.48 4.15
N ARG A 177 7.72 20.85 4.23
CA ARG A 177 8.28 21.54 5.41
C ARG A 177 7.60 22.88 5.70
N GLU A 178 7.40 23.68 4.67
CA GLU A 178 6.78 25.01 4.80
C GLU A 178 5.30 24.89 5.18
N GLU A 179 4.60 23.95 4.54
CA GLU A 179 3.19 23.68 4.82
C GLU A 179 2.98 23.18 6.26
N LYS A 180 3.84 22.26 6.71
CA LYS A 180 3.85 21.78 8.10
C LYS A 180 4.03 22.91 9.09
N LYS A 181 4.91 23.86 8.78
CA LYS A 181 5.09 25.06 9.62
C LYS A 181 3.83 25.92 9.62
N ARG A 182 3.28 26.23 8.43
CA ARG A 182 2.07 27.04 8.27
C ARG A 182 0.88 26.48 9.06
N VAL A 183 0.56 25.20 8.87
CA VAL A 183 -0.57 24.53 9.55
C VAL A 183 -0.36 24.53 11.07
N ARG A 184 0.87 24.30 11.54
CA ARG A 184 1.19 24.34 12.98
C ARG A 184 1.01 25.75 13.55
N ASP A 185 1.40 26.78 12.82
CA ASP A 185 1.28 28.18 13.24
C ASP A 185 -0.20 28.63 13.25
N GLU A 186 -1.00 28.22 12.26
CA GLU A 186 -2.44 28.57 12.16
C GLU A 186 -3.30 27.88 13.22
N ASN A 187 -2.98 26.63 13.56
CA ASN A 187 -3.89 25.77 14.34
C ASN A 187 -3.28 25.32 15.68
N LYS A 188 -2.12 25.88 16.05
CA LYS A 188 -1.35 25.54 17.26
C LYS A 188 -1.05 24.04 17.41
N GLY A 189 -0.96 23.34 16.27
CA GLY A 189 -0.69 21.90 16.22
C GLY A 189 -1.91 20.99 16.39
N THR A 190 -3.13 21.53 16.49
CA THR A 190 -4.36 20.72 16.49
C THR A 190 -4.90 20.63 15.05
N PRO A 191 -4.83 19.45 14.39
CA PRO A 191 -5.34 19.29 13.04
C PRO A 191 -6.88 19.40 13.01
N ARG A 192 -7.41 20.01 11.95
CA ARG A 192 -8.85 20.23 11.71
C ARG A 192 -9.41 19.35 10.60
N SER A 193 -8.55 18.71 9.83
CA SER A 193 -8.88 17.80 8.74
C SER A 193 -7.89 16.64 8.69
N SER A 194 -8.25 15.57 7.99
CA SER A 194 -7.34 14.44 7.70
C SER A 194 -6.09 14.89 6.94
N TYR A 195 -6.21 15.90 6.08
CA TYR A 195 -5.07 16.52 5.40
C TYR A 195 -4.10 17.19 6.38
N GLU A 196 -4.59 18.05 7.28
CA GLU A 196 -3.73 18.71 8.28
C GLU A 196 -3.09 17.69 9.24
N LEU A 197 -3.83 16.63 9.59
CA LEU A 197 -3.33 15.51 10.39
C LEU A 197 -2.13 14.85 9.68
N ALA A 198 -2.26 14.57 8.39
CA ALA A 198 -1.19 14.00 7.57
C ALA A 198 0.05 14.90 7.57
N VAL A 199 -0.12 16.20 7.32
CA VAL A 199 0.98 17.18 7.23
C VAL A 199 1.72 17.33 8.57
N ILE A 200 1.01 17.45 9.69
CA ILE A 200 1.64 17.66 11.00
C ILE A 200 2.42 16.42 11.46
N ASN A 201 1.93 15.22 11.14
CA ASN A 201 2.48 13.95 11.61
C ASN A 201 3.58 13.34 10.73
N GLN A 202 4.15 14.11 9.79
CA GLN A 202 5.27 13.63 8.99
C GLN A 202 6.56 13.60 9.82
N PHE A 203 6.94 12.42 10.32
CA PHE A 203 8.18 12.20 11.05
C PHE A 203 9.07 11.23 10.29
N TYR A 204 10.32 11.62 10.07
CA TYR A 204 11.32 10.76 9.45
C TYR A 204 12.04 9.94 10.52
N THR A 205 12.08 8.62 10.36
CA THR A 205 12.82 7.71 11.25
C THR A 205 14.26 7.58 10.76
N PRO A 206 15.28 7.95 11.57
CA PRO A 206 16.68 7.79 11.20
C PRO A 206 17.04 6.34 10.88
N SER A 207 17.91 6.11 9.88
CA SER A 207 18.19 4.76 9.37
C SER A 207 18.68 3.78 10.44
N TRP A 208 19.49 4.22 11.41
CA TRP A 208 19.96 3.32 12.48
C TRP A 208 18.81 2.81 13.36
N VAL A 209 17.76 3.61 13.59
CA VAL A 209 16.57 3.19 14.35
C VAL A 209 15.80 2.16 13.56
N VAL A 210 15.62 2.39 12.26
CA VAL A 210 14.99 1.43 11.35
C VAL A 210 15.71 0.09 11.38
N LYS A 211 17.03 0.11 11.18
CA LYS A 211 17.87 -1.10 11.20
C LYS A 211 17.76 -1.84 12.52
N ALA A 212 17.89 -1.13 13.64
CA ALA A 212 17.74 -1.72 14.97
C ALA A 212 16.37 -2.38 15.17
N LEU A 213 15.27 -1.72 14.82
CA LEU A 213 13.94 -2.28 15.00
C LEU A 213 13.71 -3.50 14.10
N VAL A 214 14.09 -3.41 12.82
CA VAL A 214 13.87 -4.49 11.85
C VAL A 214 14.78 -5.69 12.13
N ASP A 215 16.05 -5.48 12.48
CA ASP A 215 16.97 -6.57 12.84
C ASP A 215 16.50 -7.31 14.09
N ASN A 216 16.03 -6.58 15.12
CA ASN A 216 15.54 -7.18 16.37
C ASN A 216 14.11 -7.73 16.29
N THR A 217 13.43 -7.60 15.15
CA THR A 217 12.11 -8.19 14.92
C THR A 217 12.17 -9.24 13.81
N LEU A 218 12.28 -8.81 12.56
CA LEU A 218 12.32 -9.66 11.38
C LEU A 218 13.59 -10.51 11.31
N GLY A 219 14.77 -9.89 11.44
CA GLY A 219 16.05 -10.60 11.42
C GLY A 219 16.17 -11.61 12.56
N ARG A 220 15.72 -11.20 13.76
CA ARG A 220 15.62 -12.04 14.94
C ARG A 220 14.72 -13.25 14.72
N LEU A 221 13.52 -13.05 14.18
CA LEU A 221 12.58 -14.14 13.91
C LEU A 221 13.21 -15.20 12.99
N TRP A 222 13.89 -14.76 11.92
CA TRP A 222 14.57 -15.67 11.00
C TRP A 222 15.69 -16.45 11.67
N LEU A 223 16.58 -15.77 12.41
CA LEU A 223 17.71 -16.39 13.09
C LEU A 223 17.29 -17.34 14.23
N GLN A 224 16.07 -17.20 14.77
CA GLN A 224 15.49 -18.16 15.72
C GLN A 224 15.05 -19.47 15.05
N MET A 225 14.61 -19.40 13.80
CA MET A 225 14.19 -20.55 13.00
C MET A 225 15.39 -21.22 12.33
N HIS A 226 16.35 -20.41 11.86
CA HIS A 226 17.51 -20.80 11.07
C HIS A 226 18.79 -20.19 11.65
N ALA A 227 19.36 -20.84 12.68
CA ALA A 227 20.52 -20.32 13.40
C ALA A 227 21.84 -20.32 12.57
N ASP A 228 21.84 -21.07 11.48
CA ASP A 228 22.87 -21.23 10.46
C ASP A 228 22.72 -20.25 9.27
N SER A 229 21.67 -19.44 9.25
CA SER A 229 21.41 -18.42 8.22
C SER A 229 22.57 -17.45 7.99
N SER A 230 22.74 -17.04 6.71
CA SER A 230 23.70 -16.02 6.30
C SER A 230 23.40 -14.61 6.86
N LEU A 231 22.19 -14.36 7.37
CA LEU A 231 21.82 -13.10 8.02
C LEU A 231 22.54 -12.86 9.33
N ARG A 232 23.16 -13.90 9.91
CA ARG A 232 23.95 -13.78 11.12
C ARG A 232 25.14 -12.86 10.88
N ALA A 233 25.23 -11.78 11.65
CA ALA A 233 26.36 -10.87 11.57
C ALA A 233 27.68 -11.60 11.87
N SER A 234 28.73 -11.28 11.11
CA SER A 234 30.11 -11.63 11.48
C SER A 234 30.44 -10.95 12.81
N GLU A 235 30.95 -11.68 13.80
CA GLU A 235 31.39 -11.07 15.05
C GLU A 235 32.87 -10.66 14.95
N PRO A 236 33.22 -9.38 15.17
CA PRO A 236 32.35 -8.22 15.46
C PRO A 236 31.69 -7.62 14.20
N PRO A 237 30.54 -6.91 14.33
CA PRO A 237 29.90 -6.28 13.18
C PRO A 237 30.84 -5.26 12.52
N PRO A 238 30.85 -5.15 11.18
CA PRO A 238 31.74 -4.24 10.47
C PRO A 238 31.49 -2.78 10.85
N LEU A 239 32.53 -1.95 10.84
CA LEU A 239 32.37 -0.51 11.03
C LEU A 239 31.52 0.10 9.89
N PRO A 240 30.83 1.24 10.12
CA PRO A 240 30.00 1.89 9.09
C PRO A 240 30.71 2.18 7.76
N GLY A 241 32.04 2.35 7.76
CA GLY A 241 32.85 2.56 6.55
C GLY A 241 33.43 1.29 5.92
N GLU A 242 33.30 0.13 6.56
CA GLU A 242 33.82 -1.16 6.09
C GLU A 242 32.79 -1.94 5.26
N ARG A 243 31.61 -1.37 5.06
CA ARG A 243 30.55 -1.98 4.24
C ARG A 243 30.33 -1.22 2.95
N SER A 244 30.19 -1.98 1.86
CA SER A 244 29.29 -1.59 0.79
C SER A 244 27.86 -1.61 1.36
N SER A 245 27.19 -0.45 1.39
CA SER A 245 25.98 -0.13 2.13
C SER A 245 24.73 -0.98 1.86
N ASP A 246 24.78 -1.97 0.97
CA ASP A 246 23.58 -2.41 0.24
C ASP A 246 23.15 -3.87 0.50
N ALA A 247 23.91 -4.62 1.30
CA ALA A 247 23.54 -5.96 1.76
C ALA A 247 23.18 -5.92 3.26
N PRO A 248 21.90 -6.08 3.62
CA PRO A 248 21.53 -6.12 5.02
C PRO A 248 21.88 -7.49 5.59
N VAL A 249 22.69 -7.46 6.63
CA VAL A 249 22.86 -8.55 7.58
C VAL A 249 22.50 -7.98 8.95
N ALA A 250 21.89 -8.80 9.81
CA ALA A 250 21.23 -8.30 11.01
C ALA A 250 22.23 -7.87 12.10
N ASP A 251 22.91 -6.74 11.90
CA ASP A 251 24.02 -6.30 12.76
C ASP A 251 23.60 -5.49 13.98
N TYR A 252 22.46 -4.82 13.91
CA TYR A 252 21.95 -4.06 15.05
C TYR A 252 21.25 -4.96 16.07
N LEU A 253 21.34 -6.26 15.88
CA LEU A 253 20.61 -7.22 16.65
C LEU A 253 21.33 -7.53 17.95
N VAL A 254 20.57 -7.38 19.03
CA VAL A 254 21.09 -7.27 20.38
C VAL A 254 21.52 -8.67 20.86
N PRO A 255 22.79 -8.86 21.25
CA PRO A 255 23.26 -10.14 21.78
C PRO A 255 22.60 -10.48 23.13
N ARG A 256 22.41 -11.77 23.40
CA ARG A 256 22.14 -12.34 24.74
C ARG A 256 20.82 -11.89 25.42
N THR A 257 19.74 -11.81 24.68
CA THR A 257 18.37 -11.64 25.22
C THR A 257 17.83 -12.86 25.97
N GLY A 258 18.53 -14.00 25.93
CA GLY A 258 18.11 -15.22 26.66
C GLY A 258 16.75 -15.74 26.16
N GLU A 259 16.53 -15.70 24.85
CA GLU A 259 15.25 -16.04 24.21
C GLU A 259 14.76 -17.43 24.61
N LYS A 260 13.63 -17.43 25.34
CA LYS A 260 12.97 -18.64 25.83
C LYS A 260 11.94 -19.20 24.85
N ILE A 261 11.58 -18.43 23.82
CA ILE A 261 10.47 -18.74 22.91
C ILE A 261 11.06 -18.94 21.51
N ARG A 262 11.08 -20.19 21.06
CA ARG A 262 11.34 -20.55 19.66
C ARG A 262 10.01 -20.53 18.91
N PHE A 263 10.02 -20.14 17.64
CA PHE A 263 8.84 -20.27 16.81
C PHE A 263 8.38 -21.73 16.79
N GLN A 264 7.12 -21.97 17.14
CA GLN A 264 6.48 -23.29 17.11
C GLN A 264 5.02 -23.13 16.72
N GLN A 265 4.59 -23.90 15.73
CA GLN A 265 3.21 -23.94 15.25
C GLN A 265 2.76 -25.38 15.10
N LEU A 266 1.56 -25.71 15.57
CA LEU A 266 0.95 -27.01 15.28
C LEU A 266 0.37 -27.01 13.87
N THR A 267 0.76 -27.99 13.07
CA THR A 267 0.16 -28.27 11.76
C THR A 267 -1.23 -28.89 11.92
N GLU A 268 -2.00 -28.95 10.83
CA GLU A 268 -3.31 -29.61 10.81
C GLU A 268 -3.23 -31.11 11.14
N THR A 269 -2.06 -31.73 10.92
CA THR A 269 -1.76 -33.12 11.26
C THR A 269 -1.33 -33.31 12.72
N GLY A 270 -1.18 -32.23 13.48
CA GLY A 270 -0.77 -32.24 14.90
C GLY A 270 0.74 -32.28 15.11
N GLU A 271 1.54 -32.09 14.06
CA GLU A 271 3.00 -32.02 14.13
C GLU A 271 3.45 -30.61 14.52
N THR A 272 4.58 -30.50 15.21
CA THR A 272 5.15 -29.20 15.57
C THR A 272 6.10 -28.73 14.49
N GLN A 273 5.71 -27.69 13.76
CA GLN A 273 6.56 -26.98 12.81
C GLN A 273 7.35 -25.89 13.54
N THR A 274 8.66 -25.84 13.31
CA THR A 274 9.59 -24.93 14.01
C THR A 274 10.10 -23.79 13.13
N PHE A 275 9.64 -23.70 11.87
CA PHE A 275 9.99 -22.65 10.93
C PHE A 275 8.78 -22.25 10.07
N LYS A 276 8.90 -21.12 9.36
CA LYS A 276 7.97 -20.68 8.32
C LYS A 276 8.71 -20.54 7.01
N LEU A 277 8.00 -20.68 5.90
CA LEU A 277 8.55 -20.29 4.61
C LEU A 277 8.78 -18.77 4.57
N ALA A 278 9.86 -18.31 3.93
CA ALA A 278 10.15 -16.89 3.73
C ALA A 278 8.95 -16.15 3.12
N ARG A 279 8.24 -16.78 2.16
CA ARG A 279 7.01 -16.25 1.54
C ARG A 279 5.83 -16.06 2.51
N GLU A 280 5.82 -16.76 3.64
CA GLU A 280 4.73 -16.72 4.63
C GLU A 280 4.97 -15.67 5.73
N ILE A 281 6.18 -15.10 5.80
CA ILE A 281 6.53 -14.07 6.78
C ILE A 281 6.11 -12.72 6.24
N THR A 282 5.19 -12.05 6.92
CA THR A 282 4.71 -10.72 6.53
C THR A 282 5.23 -9.64 7.48
N LEU A 283 5.57 -8.48 6.92
CA LEU A 283 5.90 -7.25 7.64
C LEU A 283 4.88 -6.18 7.26
N ILE A 284 4.20 -5.64 8.26
CA ILE A 284 3.25 -4.54 8.12
C ILE A 284 3.76 -3.29 8.81
N ASP A 285 3.81 -2.18 8.06
CA ASP A 285 4.02 -0.85 8.59
C ASP A 285 2.70 -0.05 8.50
N PRO A 286 1.97 0.14 9.62
CA PRO A 286 0.63 0.75 9.61
C PRO A 286 0.63 2.27 9.48
N ALA A 287 1.80 2.91 9.47
CA ALA A 287 1.99 4.34 9.25
C ALA A 287 3.26 4.54 8.42
N CYS A 288 3.27 3.91 7.23
CA CYS A 288 4.49 3.59 6.53
C CYS A 288 5.23 4.79 5.93
N GLY A 289 4.57 5.94 5.77
CA GLY A 289 5.12 7.09 5.09
C GLY A 289 5.68 6.67 3.73
N THR A 290 6.98 6.90 3.54
CA THR A 290 7.70 6.53 2.32
C THR A 290 8.29 5.11 2.33
N MET A 291 7.84 4.27 3.27
CA MET A 291 8.22 2.86 3.47
C MET A 291 9.71 2.64 3.78
N HIS A 292 10.31 3.48 4.64
CA HIS A 292 11.72 3.34 5.02
C HIS A 292 12.01 2.00 5.72
N PHE A 293 11.08 1.53 6.58
CA PHE A 293 11.16 0.20 7.19
C PHE A 293 11.14 -0.92 6.15
N GLY A 294 10.24 -0.82 5.16
CA GLY A 294 10.13 -1.82 4.10
C GLY A 294 11.34 -1.86 3.17
N GLN A 295 11.99 -0.73 2.89
CA GLN A 295 13.23 -0.70 2.08
C GLN A 295 14.35 -1.49 2.75
N TYR A 296 14.56 -1.34 4.05
CA TYR A 296 15.57 -2.12 4.77
C TYR A 296 15.16 -3.58 4.92
N ALA A 297 13.90 -3.84 5.30
CA ALA A 297 13.36 -5.18 5.41
C ALA A 297 13.41 -5.96 4.09
N PHE A 298 13.28 -5.27 2.95
CA PHE A 298 13.37 -5.88 1.63
C PHE A 298 14.64 -6.70 1.47
N GLY A 299 15.81 -6.15 1.83
CA GLY A 299 17.05 -6.89 1.65
C GLY A 299 17.20 -8.03 2.67
N LEU A 300 16.62 -7.92 3.88
CA LEU A 300 16.58 -9.06 4.80
C LEU A 300 15.75 -10.19 4.19
N PHE A 301 14.54 -9.90 3.69
CA PHE A 301 13.73 -10.89 2.99
C PHE A 301 14.46 -11.49 1.80
N HIS A 302 15.17 -10.67 1.01
CA HIS A 302 15.96 -11.16 -0.12
C HIS A 302 17.00 -12.20 0.33
N SER A 303 17.68 -11.95 1.45
CA SER A 303 18.63 -12.90 2.04
C SER A 303 17.93 -14.15 2.56
N MET A 304 16.74 -14.03 3.18
CA MET A 304 15.93 -15.18 3.62
C MET A 304 15.53 -16.09 2.46
N TYR A 305 15.12 -15.51 1.32
CA TYR A 305 14.79 -16.29 0.12
C TYR A 305 16.00 -17.02 -0.46
N LEU A 306 17.18 -16.37 -0.49
CA LEU A 306 18.42 -17.01 -0.95
C LEU A 306 18.85 -18.13 -0.01
N ASP A 307 18.77 -17.90 1.30
CA ASP A 307 19.01 -18.90 2.34
C ASP A 307 18.13 -20.14 2.13
N GLU A 308 16.82 -19.97 1.89
CA GLU A 308 15.93 -21.10 1.60
C GLU A 308 16.34 -21.88 0.36
N ILE A 309 16.74 -21.20 -0.72
CA ILE A 309 17.19 -21.85 -1.96
C ILE A 309 18.46 -22.66 -1.70
N GLU A 310 19.40 -22.13 -0.95
CA GLU A 310 20.67 -22.78 -0.64
C GLU A 310 20.49 -24.01 0.28
N HIS A 311 19.58 -23.92 1.25
CA HIS A 311 19.43 -24.94 2.30
C HIS A 311 18.23 -25.86 2.11
N ALA A 312 17.50 -25.76 1.00
CA ALA A 312 16.35 -26.61 0.72
C ALA A 312 16.68 -28.11 0.87
N GLY A 313 15.83 -28.83 1.61
CA GLY A 313 15.99 -30.25 1.92
C GLY A 313 16.97 -30.58 3.05
N GLN A 314 17.60 -29.58 3.68
CA GLN A 314 18.45 -29.79 4.87
C GLN A 314 17.61 -29.85 6.16
N GLU A 315 18.16 -30.46 7.21
CA GLU A 315 17.49 -30.52 8.52
C GLU A 315 17.28 -29.11 9.09
N GLY A 316 16.05 -28.78 9.50
CA GLY A 316 15.70 -27.44 10.00
C GLY A 316 15.30 -26.43 8.91
N TRP A 317 15.31 -26.85 7.64
CA TRP A 317 14.92 -26.05 6.48
C TRP A 317 13.72 -26.68 5.75
N PRO A 318 12.99 -25.91 4.92
CA PRO A 318 11.91 -26.47 4.11
C PRO A 318 12.44 -27.47 3.07
N GLU A 319 11.62 -28.48 2.73
CA GLU A 319 11.96 -29.47 1.69
C GLU A 319 12.11 -28.81 0.31
N GLU A 320 11.21 -27.88 -0.01
CA GLU A 320 11.26 -27.05 -1.22
C GLU A 320 11.31 -25.57 -0.81
N PRO A 321 12.11 -24.73 -1.49
CA PRO A 321 12.19 -23.32 -1.17
C PRO A 321 10.90 -22.60 -1.57
N SER A 322 10.65 -21.43 -0.98
CA SER A 322 9.51 -20.59 -1.36
C SER A 322 9.48 -20.27 -2.86
N ILE A 323 10.64 -20.14 -3.49
CA ILE A 323 10.86 -19.81 -4.90
C ILE A 323 12.10 -20.58 -5.36
N SER A 324 12.07 -21.17 -6.56
CA SER A 324 13.23 -21.87 -7.13
C SER A 324 14.13 -21.00 -8.00
N ASP A 325 13.57 -19.97 -8.65
CA ASP A 325 14.31 -19.02 -9.49
C ASP A 325 14.63 -17.73 -8.71
N PRO A 326 15.91 -17.45 -8.38
CA PRO A 326 16.30 -16.24 -7.66
C PRO A 326 15.87 -14.93 -8.34
N THR A 327 15.63 -14.94 -9.65
CA THR A 327 15.18 -13.74 -10.38
C THR A 327 13.77 -13.30 -10.00
N GLU A 328 12.95 -14.21 -9.44
CA GLU A 328 11.59 -13.90 -8.98
C GLU A 328 11.54 -13.29 -7.57
N ILE A 329 12.63 -13.39 -6.79
CA ILE A 329 12.71 -12.93 -5.39
C ILE A 329 12.26 -11.47 -5.24
N PRO A 330 12.77 -10.49 -6.04
CA PRO A 330 12.41 -9.09 -5.85
C PRO A 330 10.91 -8.82 -5.98
N ALA A 331 10.25 -9.44 -6.97
CA ALA A 331 8.81 -9.30 -7.15
C ALA A 331 8.05 -9.98 -6.00
N ALA A 332 8.46 -11.18 -5.61
CA ALA A 332 7.80 -11.92 -4.55
C ALA A 332 7.82 -11.20 -3.20
N ILE A 333 8.90 -10.49 -2.86
CA ILE A 333 9.00 -9.70 -1.62
C ILE A 333 7.92 -8.61 -1.58
N LEU A 334 7.78 -7.87 -2.67
CA LEU A 334 6.77 -6.81 -2.77
C LEU A 334 5.34 -7.36 -2.75
N GLU A 335 5.15 -8.56 -3.30
CA GLU A 335 3.83 -9.17 -3.40
C GLU A 335 3.40 -9.91 -2.13
N ASN A 336 4.31 -10.53 -1.38
CA ASN A 336 3.97 -11.47 -0.30
C ASN A 336 4.42 -11.01 1.08
N ASN A 337 5.49 -10.22 1.17
CA ASN A 337 6.13 -9.93 2.45
C ASN A 337 5.86 -8.51 2.95
N LEU A 338 5.94 -7.50 2.07
CA LEU A 338 5.84 -6.10 2.47
C LEU A 338 4.41 -5.56 2.36
N PHE A 339 3.92 -5.02 3.46
CA PHE A 339 2.59 -4.42 3.61
C PHE A 339 2.72 -3.04 4.25
N GLY A 340 1.98 -2.06 3.73
CA GLY A 340 2.07 -0.70 4.23
C GLY A 340 0.72 0.01 4.19
N ILE A 341 0.44 0.80 5.20
CA ILE A 341 -0.72 1.66 5.27
C ILE A 341 -0.24 3.08 5.58
N ASP A 342 -0.77 4.07 4.87
CA ASP A 342 -0.57 5.48 5.23
C ASP A 342 -1.81 6.29 4.90
N ILE A 343 -2.10 7.33 5.67
CA ILE A 343 -3.27 8.19 5.43
C ILE A 343 -3.03 9.12 4.23
N ASP A 344 -1.76 9.43 3.95
CA ASP A 344 -1.35 10.36 2.90
C ASP A 344 -1.14 9.62 1.56
N PRO A 345 -1.98 9.86 0.54
CA PRO A 345 -1.80 9.24 -0.78
C PRO A 345 -0.44 9.58 -1.41
N ARG A 346 0.13 10.74 -1.06
CA ARG A 346 1.44 11.20 -1.54
C ARG A 346 2.58 10.35 -1.00
N ALA A 347 2.46 9.90 0.24
CA ALA A 347 3.43 9.03 0.87
C ALA A 347 3.43 7.65 0.19
N ILE A 348 2.24 7.10 -0.09
CA ILE A 348 2.06 5.83 -0.81
C ILE A 348 2.63 5.87 -2.24
N GLN A 349 2.49 6.99 -2.96
CA GLN A 349 3.10 7.18 -4.27
C GLN A 349 4.63 7.04 -4.19
N ILE A 350 5.25 7.72 -3.22
CA ILE A 350 6.70 7.67 -3.01
C ILE A 350 7.14 6.30 -2.53
N ALA A 351 6.45 5.70 -1.56
CA ALA A 351 6.72 4.36 -1.07
C ALA A 351 6.68 3.32 -2.20
N SER A 352 5.69 3.40 -3.07
CA SER A 352 5.56 2.50 -4.22
C SER A 352 6.74 2.64 -5.19
N LEU A 353 7.16 3.87 -5.46
CA LEU A 353 8.32 4.13 -6.33
C LEU A 353 9.61 3.63 -5.67
N SER A 354 9.83 4.00 -4.41
CA SER A 354 10.98 3.58 -3.60
C SER A 354 11.15 2.06 -3.57
N LEU A 355 10.07 1.31 -3.33
CA LEU A 355 10.11 -0.16 -3.33
C LEU A 355 10.37 -0.74 -4.72
N LEU A 356 9.77 -0.19 -5.78
CA LEU A 356 10.03 -0.64 -7.15
C LEU A 356 11.49 -0.44 -7.54
N LEU A 357 12.07 0.73 -7.23
CA LEU A 357 13.50 1.00 -7.48
C LEU A 357 14.36 0.03 -6.68
N THR A 358 14.05 -0.19 -5.40
CA THR A 358 14.77 -1.15 -4.54
C THR A 358 14.77 -2.56 -5.14
N ALA A 359 13.62 -3.02 -5.65
CA ALA A 359 13.49 -4.34 -6.27
C ALA A 359 14.27 -4.45 -7.58
N LYS A 360 14.20 -3.42 -8.44
CA LYS A 360 14.96 -3.35 -9.70
C LYS A 360 16.47 -3.28 -9.48
N GLU A 361 16.92 -2.54 -8.47
CA GLU A 361 18.33 -2.49 -8.07
C GLU A 361 18.82 -3.81 -7.50
N ALA A 362 17.97 -4.52 -6.74
CA ALA A 362 18.30 -5.85 -6.25
C ALA A 362 18.49 -6.83 -7.42
N ALA A 363 17.58 -6.83 -8.40
CA ALA A 363 17.73 -7.64 -9.61
C ALA A 363 19.07 -7.36 -10.31
N LEU A 364 19.41 -6.08 -10.52
CA LEU A 364 20.68 -5.69 -11.14
C LEU A 364 21.90 -6.17 -10.34
N ARG A 365 21.89 -6.00 -9.01
CA ARG A 365 22.98 -6.43 -8.13
C ARG A 365 23.19 -7.94 -8.14
N HIS A 366 22.13 -8.71 -8.36
CA HIS A 366 22.18 -10.17 -8.42
C HIS A 366 22.30 -10.72 -9.87
N GLY A 367 22.62 -9.86 -10.85
CA GLY A 367 22.94 -10.27 -12.22
C GLY A 367 21.74 -10.45 -13.15
N SER A 368 20.54 -10.07 -12.71
CA SER A 368 19.29 -10.15 -13.49
C SER A 368 18.95 -8.79 -14.12
N SER A 369 18.15 -8.80 -15.19
CA SER A 369 17.70 -7.54 -15.79
C SER A 369 16.66 -6.87 -14.89
N PRO A 370 16.76 -5.54 -14.63
CA PRO A 370 15.69 -4.78 -13.97
C PRO A 370 14.33 -4.90 -14.66
N GLN A 371 14.31 -5.25 -15.95
CA GLN A 371 13.08 -5.44 -16.71
C GLN A 371 12.37 -6.75 -16.37
N ASP A 372 13.06 -7.73 -15.80
CA ASP A 372 12.50 -9.03 -15.43
C ASP A 372 11.67 -8.92 -14.13
N VAL A 373 11.84 -7.84 -13.37
CA VAL A 373 11.04 -7.56 -12.17
C VAL A 373 9.62 -7.17 -12.58
N LYS A 374 8.72 -8.16 -12.59
CA LYS A 374 7.29 -7.99 -12.90
C LYS A 374 6.43 -8.07 -11.65
N VAL A 375 6.22 -6.92 -11.00
CA VAL A 375 5.34 -6.82 -9.84
C VAL A 375 3.88 -6.84 -10.29
N LYS A 376 3.13 -7.87 -9.91
CA LYS A 376 1.70 -8.03 -10.24
C LYS A 376 0.80 -7.31 -9.24
N ARG A 377 1.26 -7.17 -7.99
CA ARG A 377 0.49 -6.52 -6.91
C ARG A 377 1.40 -5.74 -5.95
N SER A 378 0.92 -4.59 -5.51
CA SER A 378 1.46 -3.87 -4.36
C SER A 378 0.48 -3.99 -3.19
N ASN A 379 1.01 -4.18 -1.99
CA ASN A 379 0.22 -4.21 -0.76
C ASN A 379 0.33 -2.91 0.06
N LEU A 380 0.65 -1.80 -0.61
CA LEU A 380 0.57 -0.47 -0.04
C LEU A 380 -0.85 0.10 -0.23
N VAL A 381 -1.38 0.72 0.82
CA VAL A 381 -2.76 1.20 0.86
C VAL A 381 -2.84 2.60 1.45
N VAL A 382 -3.60 3.45 0.77
CA VAL A 382 -4.03 4.74 1.32
C VAL A 382 -5.20 4.51 2.28
N ALA A 383 -5.02 4.86 3.55
CA ALA A 383 -6.04 4.79 4.60
C ALA A 383 -7.00 5.98 4.54
N ASN A 384 -7.43 6.36 3.34
CA ASN A 384 -8.41 7.42 3.13
C ASN A 384 -9.68 6.76 2.58
N ALA A 385 -10.78 6.81 3.34
CA ALA A 385 -12.02 6.19 2.92
C ALA A 385 -12.61 6.98 1.77
N VAL A 386 -13.20 6.23 0.86
CA VAL A 386 -14.36 6.71 0.12
C VAL A 386 -15.45 7.08 1.14
N ASP A 387 -15.80 8.36 1.23
CA ASP A 387 -17.12 8.73 1.76
C ASP A 387 -18.15 8.11 0.82
N LEU A 388 -18.66 6.94 1.20
CA LEU A 388 -19.71 6.25 0.45
C LEU A 388 -20.98 7.11 0.40
N GLY A 389 -21.11 8.09 1.31
CA GLY A 389 -22.32 8.86 1.52
C GLY A 389 -23.37 8.05 2.29
N GLU A 390 -24.07 8.73 3.19
CA GLU A 390 -25.05 8.11 4.09
C GLU A 390 -26.09 7.30 3.31
N GLU A 391 -26.61 7.89 2.23
CA GLU A 391 -27.65 7.30 1.39
C GLU A 391 -27.21 6.00 0.71
N LYS A 392 -25.99 5.93 0.17
CA LYS A 392 -25.52 4.72 -0.52
C LYS A 392 -25.23 3.59 0.46
N LEU A 393 -24.67 3.92 1.62
CA LEU A 393 -24.44 2.92 2.67
C LEU A 393 -25.76 2.39 3.23
N ARG A 394 -26.75 3.27 3.44
CA ARG A 394 -28.10 2.87 3.87
C ARG A 394 -28.76 1.94 2.85
N ALA A 395 -28.74 2.32 1.57
CA ALA A 395 -29.25 1.48 0.47
C ALA A 395 -28.52 0.13 0.30
N LEU A 396 -27.28 0.02 0.78
CA LEU A 396 -26.50 -1.22 0.76
C LEU A 396 -26.91 -2.13 1.90
N VAL A 397 -27.05 -1.58 3.11
CA VAL A 397 -27.53 -2.32 4.29
C VAL A 397 -28.97 -2.79 4.11
N ASP A 398 -29.82 -1.98 3.49
CA ASP A 398 -31.21 -2.33 3.21
C ASP A 398 -31.33 -3.52 2.24
N ARG A 399 -30.45 -3.60 1.23
CA ARG A 399 -30.43 -4.70 0.24
C ARG A 399 -30.07 -6.05 0.86
N LEU A 400 -29.22 -6.07 1.89
CA LEU A 400 -28.86 -7.31 2.60
C LEU A 400 -30.06 -7.91 3.34
N GLY A 401 -30.99 -7.06 3.80
CA GLY A 401 -32.19 -7.48 4.53
C GLY A 401 -33.30 -8.11 3.71
N ASN A 402 -33.21 -8.12 2.37
CA ASN A 402 -34.23 -8.74 1.52
C ASN A 402 -34.03 -10.26 1.36
N HIS A 403 -32.87 -10.81 1.75
CA HIS A 403 -32.52 -12.21 1.55
C HIS A 403 -32.28 -13.00 2.85
N THR A 404 -32.33 -12.35 4.02
CA THR A 404 -32.05 -12.95 5.34
C THR A 404 -33.04 -12.45 6.40
N THR A 405 -33.21 -13.21 7.48
CA THR A 405 -34.15 -12.97 8.60
C THR A 405 -33.73 -11.81 9.53
N GLY A 406 -33.02 -10.81 8.99
CA GLY A 406 -32.54 -9.65 9.73
C GLY A 406 -33.67 -8.69 10.09
N SER A 407 -33.94 -8.52 11.39
CA SER A 407 -34.93 -7.56 11.86
C SER A 407 -34.55 -6.12 11.46
N PRO A 408 -35.51 -5.20 11.29
CA PRO A 408 -35.23 -3.79 11.00
C PRO A 408 -34.23 -3.15 11.98
N GLU A 409 -34.27 -3.56 13.25
CA GLU A 409 -33.37 -3.10 14.29
C GLU A 409 -31.93 -3.55 14.09
N LEU A 410 -31.71 -4.79 13.61
CA LEU A 410 -30.38 -5.27 13.25
C LEU A 410 -29.80 -4.46 12.08
N ARG A 411 -30.63 -4.16 11.06
CA ARG A 411 -30.21 -3.35 9.92
C ARG A 411 -29.78 -1.96 10.34
N GLU A 412 -30.59 -1.27 11.13
CA GLU A 412 -30.23 0.07 11.62
C GLU A 412 -28.95 0.03 12.46
N ARG A 413 -28.77 -1.02 13.28
CA ARG A 413 -27.56 -1.20 14.08
C ARG A 413 -26.32 -1.49 13.24
N LEU A 414 -26.44 -2.32 12.20
CA LEU A 414 -25.36 -2.59 11.25
C LEU A 414 -25.01 -1.35 10.44
N PHE A 415 -26.02 -0.60 9.96
CA PHE A 415 -25.83 0.67 9.28
C PHE A 415 -25.07 1.64 10.18
N LYS A 416 -25.59 1.94 11.37
CA LYS A 416 -24.96 2.89 12.29
C LYS A 416 -23.54 2.47 12.67
N THR A 417 -23.33 1.19 12.99
CA THR A 417 -21.99 0.68 13.32
C THR A 417 -21.02 0.83 12.15
N THR A 418 -21.48 0.57 10.93
CA THR A 418 -20.63 0.71 9.73
C THR A 418 -20.39 2.18 9.42
N TRP A 419 -21.42 3.03 9.53
CA TRP A 419 -21.38 4.46 9.28
C TRP A 419 -20.47 5.19 10.28
N ASP A 420 -20.65 4.98 11.58
CA ASP A 420 -19.83 5.64 12.62
C ASP A 420 -18.34 5.27 12.49
N ASN A 421 -18.04 4.02 12.08
CA ASN A 421 -16.68 3.60 11.78
C ASN A 421 -16.13 4.20 10.48
N LEU A 422 -16.99 4.40 9.47
CA LEU A 422 -16.59 4.95 8.18
C LEU A 422 -16.47 6.49 8.17
N GLN A 423 -17.28 7.19 8.97
CA GLN A 423 -17.22 8.65 9.09
C GLN A 423 -15.87 9.15 9.61
N ASN A 424 -15.24 8.37 10.49
CA ASN A 424 -13.96 8.72 11.08
C ASN A 424 -12.77 8.05 10.38
N VAL A 425 -12.96 7.42 9.21
CA VAL A 425 -11.84 6.73 8.52
C VAL A 425 -10.67 7.67 8.26
N GLY A 426 -10.92 8.89 7.78
CA GLY A 426 -9.86 9.84 7.45
C GLY A 426 -8.96 10.20 8.65
N GLU A 427 -9.46 10.03 9.87
CA GLU A 427 -8.72 10.27 11.12
C GLU A 427 -8.16 8.97 11.73
N LEU A 428 -8.91 7.87 11.64
CA LEU A 428 -8.56 6.59 12.24
C LEU A 428 -7.59 5.76 11.39
N GLY A 429 -7.57 5.95 10.07
CA GLY A 429 -6.69 5.23 9.14
C GLY A 429 -6.75 3.71 9.33
N SER A 430 -5.63 3.06 9.66
CA SER A 430 -5.57 1.62 9.91
C SER A 430 -6.29 1.15 11.19
N LEU A 431 -6.69 2.07 12.09
CA LEU A 431 -7.34 1.75 13.35
C LEU A 431 -8.85 1.49 13.21
N ILE A 432 -9.36 1.50 11.98
CA ILE A 432 -10.78 1.25 11.72
C ILE A 432 -11.17 -0.17 12.10
N GLN A 433 -12.18 -0.27 12.97
CA GLN A 433 -12.69 -1.52 13.50
C GLN A 433 -14.04 -1.92 12.87
N VAL A 434 -14.27 -1.69 11.57
CA VAL A 434 -15.55 -2.04 10.91
C VAL A 434 -15.88 -3.52 11.12
N ARG A 435 -14.92 -4.42 10.92
CA ARG A 435 -15.13 -5.87 11.09
C ARG A 435 -15.48 -6.24 12.53
N GLU A 436 -14.77 -5.68 13.51
CA GLU A 436 -14.99 -5.99 14.92
C GLU A 436 -16.29 -5.35 15.44
N GLY A 437 -16.61 -4.14 14.98
CA GLY A 437 -17.88 -3.48 15.23
C GLY A 437 -19.05 -4.30 14.70
N VAL A 438 -18.99 -4.69 13.42
CA VAL A 438 -20.01 -5.55 12.79
C VAL A 438 -20.11 -6.91 13.48
N THR A 439 -18.98 -7.53 13.85
CA THR A 439 -18.97 -8.80 14.58
C THR A 439 -19.64 -8.65 15.94
N ARG A 440 -19.29 -7.63 16.72
CA ARG A 440 -19.95 -7.32 18.00
C ARG A 440 -21.44 -7.05 17.84
N ALA A 441 -21.86 -6.34 16.78
CA ALA A 441 -23.27 -6.07 16.52
C ALA A 441 -24.06 -7.36 16.24
N LEU A 442 -23.47 -8.27 15.46
CA LEU A 442 -24.06 -9.56 15.11
C LEU A 442 -24.06 -10.55 16.29
N ASP A 443 -22.97 -10.64 17.05
CA ASP A 443 -22.89 -11.49 18.24
C ASP A 443 -23.94 -11.08 19.29
N ASN A 444 -24.10 -9.76 19.51
CA ASN A 444 -25.14 -9.24 20.38
C ASN A 444 -26.55 -9.59 19.87
N TRP A 445 -26.78 -9.54 18.55
CA TRP A 445 -28.05 -9.94 17.97
C TRP A 445 -28.33 -11.43 18.15
N VAL A 446 -27.34 -12.29 17.88
CA VAL A 446 -27.45 -13.74 18.14
C VAL A 446 -27.81 -13.99 19.59
N ASP A 447 -27.14 -13.33 20.54
CA ASP A 447 -27.42 -13.47 21.97
C ASP A 447 -28.83 -12.96 22.34
N THR A 448 -29.30 -11.84 21.76
CA THR A 448 -30.65 -11.33 22.01
C THR A 448 -31.73 -12.27 21.46
N VAL A 449 -31.58 -12.78 20.24
CA VAL A 449 -32.52 -13.72 19.62
C VAL A 449 -32.48 -15.07 20.31
N ALA A 450 -31.30 -15.54 20.72
CA ALA A 450 -31.14 -16.75 21.52
C ALA A 450 -31.91 -16.62 22.85
N ARG A 451 -31.73 -15.51 23.57
CA ARG A 451 -32.46 -15.27 24.83
C ARG A 451 -33.97 -15.19 24.65
N SER A 452 -34.46 -14.52 23.60
CA SER A 452 -35.91 -14.41 23.35
C SER A 452 -36.55 -15.76 22.98
N LYS A 453 -35.79 -16.67 22.37
CA LYS A 453 -36.19 -18.05 22.08
C LYS A 453 -35.97 -19.02 23.26
N GLY A 454 -35.48 -18.55 24.40
CA GLY A 454 -35.19 -19.39 25.57
C GLY A 454 -33.93 -20.27 25.42
N ILE A 455 -33.07 -19.96 24.45
CA ILE A 455 -31.76 -20.60 24.25
C ILE A 455 -30.76 -19.94 25.23
N THR A 456 -30.57 -20.51 26.41
CA THR A 456 -29.55 -20.08 27.37
C THR A 456 -28.17 -20.69 27.04
N LYS A 457 -27.08 -20.14 27.61
CA LYS A 457 -25.73 -20.70 27.48
C LYS A 457 -25.78 -22.20 27.86
N VAL A 458 -25.68 -23.07 26.86
CA VAL A 458 -25.52 -24.50 27.09
C VAL A 458 -24.12 -24.66 27.70
N PHE A 459 -24.06 -24.85 29.02
CA PHE A 459 -22.85 -25.35 29.64
C PHE A 459 -22.57 -26.72 29.00
N GLU A 460 -21.39 -26.88 28.40
CA GLU A 460 -20.85 -28.21 28.13
C GLU A 460 -20.86 -28.97 29.45
N GLN A 461 -21.85 -29.85 29.64
CA GLN A 461 -21.75 -30.85 30.68
C GLN A 461 -20.60 -31.77 30.27
N THR A 462 -19.44 -31.56 30.89
CA THR A 462 -18.36 -32.55 30.99
C THR A 462 -19.02 -33.89 31.29
N THR A 463 -18.96 -34.79 30.31
CA THR A 463 -19.56 -36.12 30.38
C THR A 463 -18.74 -36.96 31.35
N GLY A 464 -19.06 -36.84 32.64
CA GLY A 464 -18.75 -37.87 33.61
C GLY A 464 -19.48 -39.15 33.19
N LYS A 465 -18.73 -40.21 32.88
CA LYS A 465 -19.24 -41.54 32.61
C LYS A 465 -20.00 -42.06 33.84
N GLN A 466 -21.31 -41.85 33.88
CA GLN A 466 -22.19 -42.64 34.73
C GLN A 466 -23.44 -43.00 33.92
N LEU A 467 -23.58 -44.29 33.63
CA LEU A 467 -24.74 -44.87 32.96
C LEU A 467 -25.96 -44.74 33.88
N GLU A 468 -26.77 -43.71 33.67
CA GLU A 468 -28.13 -43.67 34.21
C GLU A 468 -29.12 -44.17 33.15
N LEU A 469 -29.95 -45.16 33.52
CA LEU A 469 -31.09 -45.61 32.74
C LEU A 469 -32.08 -44.43 32.58
N GLY A 470 -32.11 -43.84 31.39
CA GLY A 470 -32.89 -42.63 31.10
C GLY A 470 -34.39 -42.86 31.18
N SER A 471 -35.08 -42.08 32.02
CA SER A 471 -36.53 -41.92 31.96
C SER A 471 -36.92 -41.19 30.65
N ILE A 472 -38.17 -41.37 30.18
CA ILE A 472 -38.73 -40.69 29.00
C ILE A 472 -38.52 -39.17 29.08
N LYS A 473 -38.57 -38.60 30.29
CA LYS A 473 -38.38 -37.18 30.57
C LYS A 473 -36.93 -36.73 30.34
N ALA A 474 -35.94 -37.50 30.83
CA ALA A 474 -34.51 -37.19 30.65
C ALA A 474 -34.07 -37.25 29.17
N ASN A 475 -34.65 -38.18 28.39
CA ASN A 475 -34.39 -38.27 26.95
C ASN A 475 -35.04 -37.10 26.18
N ALA A 476 -36.25 -36.67 26.57
CA ALA A 476 -36.91 -35.51 25.99
C ALA A 476 -36.15 -34.21 26.28
N ASP A 477 -35.62 -34.04 27.50
CA ASP A 477 -34.83 -32.86 27.88
C ASP A 477 -33.49 -32.80 27.12
N ARG A 478 -32.81 -33.94 26.92
CA ARG A 478 -31.60 -34.01 26.08
C ARG A 478 -31.89 -33.72 24.60
N ALA A 479 -33.01 -34.21 24.07
CA ALA A 479 -33.43 -33.93 22.70
C ALA A 479 -33.71 -32.43 22.50
N ARG A 480 -34.40 -31.81 23.47
CA ARG A 480 -34.68 -30.37 23.49
C ARG A 480 -33.41 -29.53 23.60
N ALA A 481 -32.46 -29.92 24.46
CA ALA A 481 -31.17 -29.24 24.57
C ALA A 481 -30.34 -29.33 23.28
N LYS A 482 -30.34 -30.50 22.61
CA LYS A 482 -29.70 -30.67 21.29
C LYS A 482 -30.38 -29.80 20.22
N GLN A 483 -31.71 -29.72 20.22
CA GLN A 483 -32.46 -28.89 19.30
C GLN A 483 -32.13 -27.39 19.48
N LEU A 484 -32.13 -26.89 20.72
CA LEU A 484 -31.77 -25.50 21.03
C LEU A 484 -30.31 -25.16 20.66
N ALA A 485 -29.39 -26.12 20.85
CA ALA A 485 -28.00 -25.95 20.42
C ALA A 485 -27.87 -25.90 18.88
N LEU A 486 -28.66 -26.69 18.16
CA LEU A 486 -28.71 -26.64 16.70
C LEU A 486 -29.30 -25.32 16.19
N GLU A 487 -30.38 -24.84 16.82
CA GLU A 487 -30.99 -23.55 16.50
C GLU A 487 -30.03 -22.36 16.73
N ARG A 488 -29.23 -22.40 17.82
CA ARG A 488 -28.16 -21.43 18.04
C ARG A 488 -27.10 -21.48 16.94
N LYS A 489 -26.66 -22.68 16.55
CA LYS A 489 -25.65 -22.86 15.51
C LYS A 489 -26.13 -22.33 14.16
N VAL A 490 -27.42 -22.47 13.85
CA VAL A 490 -28.03 -21.87 12.65
C VAL A 490 -28.00 -20.34 12.73
N LEU A 491 -28.33 -19.73 13.88
CA LEU A 491 -28.23 -18.29 14.08
C LEU A 491 -26.80 -17.76 13.95
N GLU A 492 -25.81 -18.48 14.49
CA GLU A 492 -24.39 -18.13 14.37
C GLU A 492 -23.89 -18.24 12.92
N GLN A 493 -24.37 -19.24 12.16
CA GLN A 493 -24.08 -19.37 10.73
C GLN A 493 -24.71 -18.24 9.92
N GLU A 494 -25.94 -17.84 10.24
CA GLU A 494 -26.62 -16.72 9.62
C GLU A 494 -25.89 -15.40 9.90
N ALA A 495 -25.46 -15.16 11.14
CA ALA A 495 -24.63 -14.03 11.51
C ALA A 495 -23.30 -14.01 10.74
N ALA A 496 -22.64 -15.17 10.60
CA ALA A 496 -21.39 -15.28 9.85
C ALA A 496 -21.59 -14.97 8.34
N MET A 497 -22.73 -15.36 7.77
CA MET A 497 -23.12 -15.07 6.39
C MET A 497 -23.41 -13.58 6.21
N LEU A 498 -24.25 -12.99 7.07
CA LEU A 498 -24.54 -11.56 7.10
C LEU A 498 -23.28 -10.70 7.17
N ARG A 499 -22.32 -11.07 8.03
CA ARG A 499 -21.02 -10.39 8.11
C ARG A 499 -20.28 -10.45 6.78
N ARG A 500 -20.21 -11.64 6.18
CA ARG A 500 -19.49 -11.85 4.93
C ARG A 500 -20.12 -11.02 3.80
N ASP A 501 -21.44 -11.06 3.69
CA ASP A 501 -22.18 -10.37 2.64
C ASP A 501 -22.12 -8.85 2.82
N LEU A 502 -22.22 -8.34 4.06
CA LEU A 502 -22.06 -6.92 4.35
C LEU A 502 -20.67 -6.42 3.98
N LEU A 503 -19.62 -7.11 4.43
CA LEU A 503 -18.24 -6.73 4.10
C LEU A 503 -17.99 -6.82 2.59
N ALA A 504 -18.46 -7.88 1.92
CA ALA A 504 -18.34 -8.02 0.47
C ALA A 504 -19.12 -6.94 -0.29
N ALA A 505 -20.30 -6.55 0.19
CA ALA A 505 -21.10 -5.50 -0.40
C ALA A 505 -20.44 -4.13 -0.22
N VAL A 506 -19.91 -3.82 0.97
CA VAL A 506 -19.13 -2.60 1.23
C VAL A 506 -17.88 -2.56 0.34
N GLU A 507 -17.14 -3.67 0.22
CA GLU A 507 -16.01 -3.82 -0.70
C GLU A 507 -16.45 -3.58 -2.16
N ALA A 508 -17.57 -4.15 -2.59
CA ALA A 508 -18.08 -3.99 -3.95
C ALA A 508 -18.63 -2.58 -4.23
N ALA A 509 -19.23 -1.91 -3.25
CA ALA A 509 -19.71 -0.55 -3.39
C ALA A 509 -18.56 0.45 -3.45
N ALA A 510 -17.52 0.23 -2.62
CA ALA A 510 -16.25 0.93 -2.78
C ALA A 510 -15.70 0.68 -4.20
N ALA A 511 -15.68 -0.56 -4.67
CA ALA A 511 -15.24 -0.93 -6.02
C ALA A 511 -16.06 -0.31 -7.17
N ARG A 512 -17.37 -0.05 -7.02
CA ARG A 512 -18.19 0.59 -8.07
C ARG A 512 -18.03 2.10 -8.13
N VAL A 513 -17.67 2.74 -7.01
CA VAL A 513 -17.17 4.12 -7.04
C VAL A 513 -15.87 4.22 -7.87
N ALA A 514 -15.17 3.10 -8.11
CA ALA A 514 -13.97 3.04 -8.96
C ALA A 514 -14.23 3.21 -10.47
N ASP A 515 -15.46 3.00 -10.97
CA ASP A 515 -15.76 3.21 -12.40
C ASP A 515 -16.06 4.68 -12.72
N ASP A 516 -16.28 5.51 -11.70
CA ASP A 516 -16.35 6.96 -11.81
C ASP A 516 -14.91 7.53 -11.90
N PRO A 517 -14.58 8.34 -12.94
CA PRO A 517 -13.28 8.99 -13.08
C PRO A 517 -12.81 9.77 -11.84
N SER A 518 -13.73 10.16 -10.95
CA SER A 518 -13.47 10.89 -9.70
C SER A 518 -13.12 10.02 -8.47
N GLY A 519 -13.24 8.68 -8.56
CA GLY A 519 -13.11 7.76 -7.42
C GLY A 519 -12.13 6.58 -7.62
N ARG A 520 -11.36 6.58 -8.70
CA ARG A 520 -10.57 5.42 -9.19
C ARG A 520 -9.49 4.87 -8.25
N LEU A 521 -8.88 5.68 -7.40
CA LEU A 521 -7.76 5.26 -6.55
C LEU A 521 -8.25 4.60 -5.24
N PHE A 522 -9.28 5.19 -4.63
CA PHE A 522 -9.69 4.89 -3.25
C PHE A 522 -10.45 3.56 -3.08
N ALA A 523 -11.03 3.06 -4.16
CA ALA A 523 -11.81 1.83 -4.15
C ALA A 523 -10.96 0.56 -4.05
N GLN A 524 -9.83 0.53 -4.77
CA GLN A 524 -8.84 -0.54 -4.65
C GLN A 524 -8.15 -0.47 -3.30
N ASP A 525 -7.90 0.73 -2.79
CA ASP A 525 -7.29 0.97 -1.48
C ASP A 525 -8.22 0.62 -0.31
N THR A 526 -9.53 0.85 -0.42
CA THR A 526 -10.51 0.43 0.60
C THR A 526 -10.63 -1.10 0.67
N ALA A 527 -10.71 -1.79 -0.48
CA ALA A 527 -10.75 -3.26 -0.53
C ALA A 527 -9.42 -3.88 -0.06
N ARG A 528 -8.28 -3.26 -0.38
CA ARG A 528 -6.97 -3.69 0.14
C ARG A 528 -6.82 -3.37 1.64
N GLY A 529 -7.35 -2.26 2.12
CA GLY A 529 -7.38 -1.88 3.54
C GLY A 529 -8.17 -2.87 4.39
N LEU A 530 -9.32 -3.34 3.87
CA LEU A 530 -10.09 -4.43 4.47
C LEU A 530 -9.36 -5.78 4.44
N LYS A 531 -8.54 -6.04 3.41
CA LYS A 531 -7.66 -7.22 3.33
C LYS A 531 -6.47 -7.12 4.30
N LEU A 532 -5.88 -5.93 4.48
CA LEU A 532 -4.84 -5.64 5.45
C LEU A 532 -5.32 -5.76 6.90
N ALA A 533 -6.55 -5.32 7.18
CA ALA A 533 -7.19 -5.56 8.47
C ALA A 533 -7.28 -7.08 8.79
N ARG A 534 -7.39 -7.97 7.79
CA ARG A 534 -7.32 -9.43 8.04
C ARG A 534 -5.93 -9.91 8.44
N ILE A 535 -4.86 -9.21 8.04
CA ILE A 535 -3.46 -9.55 8.38
C ILE A 535 -3.10 -9.00 9.76
N SER A 536 -3.52 -7.77 10.10
CA SER A 536 -3.27 -7.17 11.42
C SER A 536 -3.97 -7.86 12.60
N HIS A 537 -4.95 -8.73 12.33
CA HIS A 537 -5.76 -9.42 13.34
C HIS A 537 -5.59 -10.96 13.31
N ARG A 538 -4.55 -11.46 12.63
CA ARG A 538 -4.06 -12.85 12.76
C ARG A 538 -2.85 -12.85 13.67
#